data_AF-A0A0J5GDB4-F1
#
_entry.id   AF-A0A0J5GDB4-F1
#
_cell.length_a   1.000
_cell.length_b   1.000
_cell.length_c   1.000
_cell.angle_alpha   90.00
_cell.angle_beta   90.00
_cell.angle_gamma   90.00
#
_symmetry.space_group_name_H-M   'P 1'
#
loop_
_entity.id
_entity.type
_entity.pdbx_description
1 polymer ?
#
loop_
_entity_poly.entity_id
_entity_poly.type
_entity_poly.pdbx_seq_one_letter_code
_entity_poly.pdbx_strand_id
1 'polypeptide(L)' 'MSDLTPVTPKPCHKCGAPAEVVKAGSRRFWVQCSRYAGQGTCSAIGSQADNRKEAIANWNKIR' A
#
# COMPACT_ATOMS: atom_id res chain seq x y z
N MET A 1 -8.94 23.96 3.90
CA MET A 1 -7.56 23.49 3.66
C MET A 1 -7.46 22.06 4.12
N SER A 2 -6.92 21.20 3.25
CA SER A 2 -6.33 19.88 3.52
C SER A 2 -7.17 18.88 4.31
N ASP A 3 -7.96 18.11 3.56
CA ASP A 3 -8.47 16.79 3.93
C ASP A 3 -7.26 15.86 4.22
N LEU A 4 -6.75 16.00 5.45
CA LEU A 4 -5.79 15.14 6.11
C LEU A 4 -6.55 13.94 6.66
N THR A 5 -7.32 13.24 5.82
CA THR A 5 -7.65 11.86 6.13
C THR A 5 -6.33 11.10 6.00
N PRO A 6 -5.74 10.58 7.09
CA PRO A 6 -4.67 9.61 6.96
C PRO A 6 -5.31 8.39 6.31
N VAL A 7 -5.25 8.32 4.98
CA VAL A 7 -5.70 7.14 4.24
C VAL A 7 -4.72 6.05 4.63
N THR A 8 -5.02 5.34 5.70
CA THR A 8 -4.21 4.23 6.16
C THR A 8 -4.50 3.05 5.23
N PRO A 9 -3.47 2.37 4.72
CA PRO A 9 -3.69 1.17 3.96
C PRO A 9 -4.29 0.11 4.87
N LYS A 10 -5.37 -0.52 4.41
CA LYS A 10 -5.96 -1.67 5.10
C LYS A 10 -4.92 -2.80 5.21
N PRO A 11 -5.04 -3.71 6.19
CA PRO A 11 -4.17 -4.87 6.27
C PRO A 11 -4.21 -5.71 4.98
N CYS A 12 -3.17 -6.50 4.77
CA CYS A 12 -3.04 -7.40 3.63
C CYS A 12 -4.24 -8.35 3.52
N HIS A 13 -4.85 -8.40 2.33
CA HIS A 13 -5.97 -9.29 2.03
C HIS A 13 -5.61 -10.79 2.08
N LYS A 14 -4.32 -11.15 1.92
CA LYS A 14 -3.86 -12.55 1.95
C LYS A 14 -3.55 -13.06 3.35
N CYS A 15 -2.81 -12.29 4.15
CA CYS A 15 -2.25 -12.76 5.41
C CYS A 15 -2.66 -11.93 6.64
N GLY A 16 -3.44 -10.86 6.45
CA GLY A 16 -3.84 -9.98 7.55
C GLY A 16 -2.72 -9.12 8.15
N ALA A 17 -1.49 -9.25 7.66
CA ALA A 17 -0.37 -8.44 8.13
C ALA A 17 -0.54 -6.95 7.76
N PRO A 18 0.13 -6.04 8.48
CA PRO A 18 0.11 -4.61 8.14
C PRO A 18 0.56 -4.36 6.70
N ALA A 19 -0.01 -3.33 6.08
CA ALA A 19 0.38 -2.88 4.76
C ALA A 19 1.23 -1.62 4.87
N GLU A 20 2.25 -1.53 4.01
CA GLU A 20 3.24 -0.46 4.00
C GLU A 20 3.16 0.29 2.67
N VAL A 21 3.17 1.61 2.75
CA VAL A 21 3.24 2.47 1.57
C VAL A 21 4.70 2.64 1.21
N VAL A 22 5.08 2.19 0.01
CA VAL A 22 6.41 2.36 -0.54
C VAL A 22 6.40 3.49 -1.54
N LYS A 23 7.42 4.34 -1.47
CA LYS A 23 7.71 5.38 -2.46
C LYS A 23 8.99 5.00 -3.19
N ALA A 24 8.97 4.97 -4.52
CA ALA A 24 10.17 4.91 -5.33
C ALA A 24 10.27 6.08 -6.30
N GLY A 25 11.44 6.71 -6.31
CA GLY A 25 11.67 7.90 -7.14
C GLY A 25 10.79 9.08 -6.75
N SER A 26 10.53 9.96 -7.71
CA SER A 26 9.79 11.21 -7.48
C SER A 26 8.28 11.04 -7.46
N ARG A 27 7.74 10.15 -8.31
CA ARG A 27 6.30 10.01 -8.53
C ARG A 27 5.72 8.62 -8.23
N ARG A 28 6.51 7.55 -8.08
CA ARG A 28 5.93 6.21 -7.96
C ARG A 28 5.64 5.87 -6.50
N PHE A 29 4.39 5.52 -6.22
CA PHE A 29 3.93 5.02 -4.94
C PHE A 29 3.20 3.70 -5.14
N TRP A 30 3.37 2.75 -4.24
CA TRP A 30 2.50 1.58 -4.15
C TRP A 30 2.34 1.18 -2.70
N VAL A 31 1.39 0.29 -2.43
CA VAL A 31 1.26 -0.34 -1.13
C VAL A 31 1.66 -1.80 -1.27
N GLN A 32 2.43 -2.33 -0.33
CA GLN A 32 2.77 -3.74 -0.27
C GLN A 32 2.54 -4.28 1.14
N CYS A 33 2.41 -5.59 1.27
CA CYS A 33 2.39 -6.23 2.58
C CYS A 33 3.75 -6.02 3.30
N SER A 34 3.76 -5.73 4.59
CA SER A 34 5.01 -5.60 5.38
C SER A 34 5.87 -6.88 5.32
N ARG A 35 5.22 -8.06 5.27
CA ARG A 35 5.88 -9.36 5.10
C ARG A 35 6.46 -9.59 3.70
N TYR A 36 6.14 -8.74 2.72
CA TYR A 36 6.70 -8.80 1.37
C TYR A 36 8.23 -8.59 1.38
N ALA A 37 8.72 -7.63 2.18
CA ALA A 37 10.11 -7.20 2.14
C ALA A 37 11.05 -7.92 3.13
N GLY A 38 10.59 -8.94 3.87
CA GLY A 38 11.42 -9.53 4.92
C GLY A 38 11.23 -11.03 5.19
N GLN A 39 10.12 -11.64 4.80
CA GLN A 39 9.90 -13.07 5.08
C GLN A 39 9.41 -13.90 3.89
N GLY A 40 9.07 -13.30 2.75
CA GLY A 40 8.59 -14.04 1.57
C GLY A 40 7.27 -14.79 1.78
N THR A 41 6.66 -14.69 2.97
CA THR A 41 5.41 -15.39 3.33
C THR A 41 4.17 -14.72 2.71
N CYS A 42 4.33 -13.56 2.09
CA CYS A 42 3.24 -12.89 1.39
C CYS A 42 3.72 -12.17 0.13
N SER A 43 3.01 -12.39 -0.98
CA SER A 43 3.26 -11.77 -2.30
C SER A 43 2.27 -10.66 -2.64
N ALA A 44 1.53 -10.12 -1.66
CA ALA A 44 0.55 -9.08 -1.90
C ALA A 44 1.22 -7.72 -2.11
N ILE A 45 1.10 -7.20 -3.33
CA ILE A 45 1.52 -5.87 -3.75
C ILE A 45 0.37 -5.20 -4.50
N GLY A 46 0.18 -3.92 -4.25
CA GLY A 46 -0.83 -3.09 -4.90
C GLY A 46 -0.30 -2.44 -6.17
N SER A 47 -1.23 -1.95 -6.99
CA SER A 47 -0.92 -1.20 -8.19
C SER A 47 -0.10 0.06 -7.87
N GLN A 48 0.85 0.36 -8.74
CA GLN A 48 1.59 1.63 -8.67
C GLN A 48 0.66 2.79 -9.03
N ALA A 49 0.88 3.92 -8.37
CA ALA A 49 0.19 5.18 -8.60
C ALA A 49 1.17 6.36 -8.52
N ASP A 50 0.77 7.51 -9.05
CA ASP A 50 1.61 8.71 -9.07
C ASP A 50 1.55 9.52 -7.75
N ASN A 51 0.70 9.10 -6.82
CA ASN A 51 0.53 9.74 -5.53
C ASN A 51 0.17 8.74 -4.42
N ARG A 52 0.49 9.11 -3.17
CA ARG A 52 0.25 8.28 -1.98
C ARG A 52 -1.23 7.93 -1.78
N LYS A 53 -2.14 8.88 -2.00
CA LYS A 53 -3.58 8.67 -1.73
C LYS A 53 -4.17 7.63 -2.67
N GLU A 54 -3.81 7.70 -3.94
CA GLU A 54 -4.26 6.79 -5.00
C GLU A 54 -3.67 5.39 -4.83
N ALA A 55 -2.38 5.27 -4.48
CA ALA A 55 -1.77 3.98 -4.15
C ALA A 55 -2.55 3.26 -3.04
N ILE A 56 -2.98 3.99 -2.02
CA ILE A 56 -3.73 3.44 -0.89
C ILE A 56 -5.18 3.16 -1.27
N ALA A 57 -5.81 4.03 -2.06
CA ALA A 57 -7.15 3.78 -2.60
C ALA A 57 -7.19 2.51 -3.45
N ASN A 58 -6.20 2.32 -4.33
CA ASN A 58 -6.05 1.12 -5.15
C ASN A 58 -5.87 -0.11 -4.28
N TRP A 59 -5.01 -0.05 -3.27
CA TRP A 59 -4.84 -1.14 -2.31
C TRP A 59 -6.12 -1.51 -1.56
N ASN A 60 -6.86 -0.51 -1.09
CA ASN A 60 -8.10 -0.70 -0.34
C ASN A 60 -9.25 -1.27 -1.20
N LYS A 61 -9.11 -1.23 -2.54
CA LYS A 61 -10.04 -1.82 -3.53
C LYS A 61 -9.71 -3.25 -3.94
N ILE A 62 -8.52 -3.79 -3.62
CA ILE A 62 -8.12 -5.17 -4.00
C ILE A 62 -8.94 -6.26 -3.27
N ARG A 63 -9.86 -5.85 -2.39
CA ARG A 63 -10.65 -6.75 -1.56
C ARG A 63 -11.96 -7.15 -2.22
#